data_AF-A0A4U5UJZ3-F1
#
_entry.id   AF-A0A4U5UJZ3-F1
#
_cell.length_a   1.000
_cell.length_b   1.000
_cell.length_c   1.000
_cell.angle_alpha   90.00
_cell.angle_beta   90.00
_cell.angle_gamma   90.00
#
_symmetry.space_group_name_H-M   'P 1'
#
loop_
_entity.id
_entity.type
_entity.pdbx_description
1 polymer ?
#
loop_
_entity_poly.entity_id
_entity_poly.type
_entity_poly.pdbx_seq_one_letter_code
_entity_poly.pdbx_strand_id
1 'polypeptide(L)'
;MLLTLKSNKYKSNHVHMLLGMSLQICLTKNSTLDPMLSVYINPFGGSHSESWIMPIDQNNYPDWERTKLDLPYDCYNWTLTLGNKWKTFFETVHFYLRSRIRGPSSTGNGTVYYEPLEYLEPGRNLGYMKINSIQVYGYSMHFDPEAIQDLILQLDYPYTQGSQDSALLQLLEIRDRVNRLSPPGAQPLDLFSCLLRHRLKLSTTDVARIQAALQTFSAKQPNSMEYETTKLCS
;
A
#
# COMPACT_ATOMS: atom_id res chain seq x y z
N MET A 1 -6.38 16.60 4.95
CA MET A 1 -6.07 16.72 3.50
C MET A 1 -5.76 15.34 2.95
N LEU A 2 -6.23 15.02 1.73
CA LEU A 2 -5.94 13.76 1.03
C LEU A 2 -5.16 14.07 -0.26
N LEU A 3 -3.99 13.46 -0.43
CA LEU A 3 -3.23 13.49 -1.67
C LEU A 3 -3.12 12.08 -2.25
N THR A 4 -3.24 11.96 -3.57
CA THR A 4 -3.19 10.66 -4.25
C THR A 4 -2.16 10.70 -5.36
N LEU A 5 -1.23 9.74 -5.33
CA LEU A 5 -0.25 9.53 -6.38
C LEU A 5 -0.57 8.23 -7.11
N LYS A 6 -0.65 8.26 -8.44
CA LYS A 6 -0.93 7.08 -9.28
C LYS A 6 0.25 6.80 -10.21
N SER A 7 0.81 5.59 -10.17
CA SER A 7 2.03 5.22 -10.89
C SER A 7 1.82 4.77 -12.33
N ASN A 8 0.57 4.50 -12.75
CA ASN A 8 0.34 3.77 -13.99
C ASN A 8 -0.73 4.34 -14.93
N LYS A 9 -0.75 5.66 -15.16
CA LYS A 9 -1.75 6.24 -16.08
C LYS A 9 -1.57 5.79 -17.54
N TYR A 10 -0.39 5.32 -17.94
CA TYR A 10 -0.06 5.08 -19.37
C TYR A 10 0.78 3.81 -19.67
N LYS A 11 1.12 2.95 -18.70
CA LYS A 11 2.01 1.77 -18.91
C LYS A 11 1.46 0.48 -18.27
N SER A 12 0.33 0.00 -18.78
CA SER A 12 -0.38 -1.18 -18.24
C SER A 12 0.47 -2.45 -18.13
N ASN A 13 1.50 -2.59 -18.98
CA ASN A 13 2.44 -3.71 -19.01
C ASN A 13 3.58 -3.60 -17.97
N HIS A 14 3.43 -2.75 -16.97
CA HIS A 14 4.36 -2.64 -15.85
C HIS A 14 3.61 -2.68 -14.52
N VAL A 15 4.26 -3.24 -13.52
CA VAL A 15 3.88 -3.08 -12.11
C VAL A 15 5.02 -2.38 -11.37
N HIS A 16 4.67 -1.57 -10.39
CA HIS A 16 5.63 -0.69 -9.73
C HIS A 16 5.86 -1.15 -8.29
N MET A 17 7.12 -1.16 -7.90
CA MET A 17 7.58 -1.54 -6.57
C MET A 17 7.91 -0.30 -5.78
N LEU A 18 7.32 -0.15 -4.60
CA LEU A 18 7.57 0.93 -3.67
C LEU A 18 8.76 0.57 -2.78
N LEU A 19 9.74 1.47 -2.70
CA LEU A 19 10.94 1.34 -1.85
C LEU A 19 11.03 2.43 -0.78
N GLY A 20 10.34 3.54 -0.97
CA GLY A 20 10.33 4.62 0.00
C GLY A 20 9.54 5.82 -0.50
N MET A 21 9.42 6.82 0.35
CA MET A 21 8.70 8.05 0.06
C MET A 21 9.33 9.22 0.82
N SER A 22 9.24 10.40 0.23
CA SER A 22 9.65 11.64 0.88
C SER A 22 8.63 12.73 0.67
N LEU A 23 8.47 13.58 1.69
CA LEU A 23 7.57 14.71 1.65
C LEU A 23 8.13 15.87 2.45
N GLN A 24 7.94 17.07 1.93
CA GLN A 24 8.38 18.30 2.57
C GLN A 24 7.16 19.01 3.15
N ILE A 25 7.08 19.07 4.49
CA ILE A 25 6.01 19.74 5.22
C ILE A 25 6.58 21.01 5.85
N CYS A 26 5.94 22.13 5.59
CA CYS A 26 6.24 23.41 6.22
C CYS A 26 5.08 23.85 7.10
N LEU A 27 5.42 24.30 8.30
CA LEU A 27 4.52 24.85 9.29
C LEU A 27 4.76 26.35 9.43
N THR A 28 3.72 27.09 9.81
CA THR A 28 3.91 28.47 10.29
C THR A 28 4.81 28.46 11.53
N LYS A 29 5.72 29.41 11.64
CA LYS A 29 6.62 29.52 12.79
C LYS A 29 5.83 29.62 14.09
N ASN A 30 6.23 28.85 15.10
CA ASN A 30 5.53 28.73 16.40
C ASN A 30 4.08 28.18 16.30
N SER A 31 3.73 27.45 15.25
CA SER A 31 2.46 26.74 15.17
C SER A 31 2.36 25.66 16.26
N THR A 32 1.18 25.50 16.83
CA THR A 32 0.85 24.40 17.74
C THR A 32 0.40 23.13 16.99
N LEU A 33 0.39 23.16 15.66
CA LEU A 33 -0.01 22.02 14.83
C LEU A 33 1.14 21.02 14.70
N ASP A 34 0.84 19.75 14.98
CA ASP A 34 1.70 18.60 14.69
C ASP A 34 1.08 17.79 13.53
N PRO A 35 1.81 17.60 12.42
CA PRO A 35 1.35 16.80 11.30
C PRO A 35 1.35 15.31 11.65
N MET A 36 0.22 14.66 11.39
CA MET A 36 0.06 13.21 11.47
C MET A 36 -0.24 12.66 10.08
N LEU A 37 0.58 11.72 9.63
CA LEU A 37 0.45 11.09 8.32
C LEU A 37 -0.05 9.66 8.44
N SER A 38 -1.02 9.31 7.60
CA SER A 38 -1.43 7.93 7.36
C SER A 38 -1.33 7.65 5.87
N VAL A 39 -0.70 6.52 5.52
CA VAL A 39 -0.45 6.15 4.13
C VAL A 39 -1.23 4.89 3.80
N TYR A 40 -2.02 4.94 2.74
CA TYR A 40 -2.74 3.79 2.22
C TYR A 40 -2.22 3.45 0.83
N ILE A 41 -2.07 2.17 0.55
CA ILE A 41 -1.57 1.69 -0.74
C ILE A 41 -2.60 0.80 -1.41
N ASN A 42 -2.86 1.09 -2.68
CA ASN A 42 -3.52 0.18 -3.59
C ASN A 42 -2.48 -0.43 -4.55
N PRO A 43 -2.29 -1.76 -4.56
CA PRO A 43 -1.26 -2.41 -5.35
C PRO A 43 -1.58 -2.50 -6.86
N PHE A 44 -2.84 -2.61 -7.27
CA PHE A 44 -3.22 -2.99 -8.65
C PHE A 44 -4.39 -2.19 -9.27
N GLY A 45 -4.76 -1.04 -8.69
CA GLY A 45 -5.68 -0.09 -9.32
C GLY A 45 -7.15 -0.21 -8.90
N GLY A 46 -7.41 -0.81 -7.73
CA GLY A 46 -8.72 -0.78 -7.09
C GLY A 46 -9.10 0.59 -6.50
N SER A 47 -10.24 0.60 -5.82
CA SER A 47 -10.81 1.71 -5.06
C SER A 47 -9.98 2.06 -3.80
N HIS A 48 -10.32 3.18 -3.16
CA HIS A 48 -9.71 3.55 -1.88
C HIS A 48 -10.00 2.51 -0.78
N SER A 49 -11.19 1.90 -0.78
CA SER A 49 -11.57 0.82 0.16
C SER A 49 -10.74 -0.45 0.02
N GLU A 50 -10.14 -0.66 -1.15
CA GLU A 50 -9.25 -1.79 -1.47
C GLU A 50 -7.77 -1.45 -1.18
N SER A 51 -7.51 -0.42 -0.38
CA SER A 51 -6.17 -0.05 0.04
C SER A 51 -5.87 -0.57 1.44
N TRP A 52 -4.65 -1.03 1.67
CA TRP A 52 -4.17 -1.34 3.02
C TRP A 52 -3.45 -0.13 3.63
N ILE A 53 -3.50 -0.03 4.96
CA ILE A 53 -2.81 1.03 5.71
C ILE A 53 -1.41 0.58 6.10
N MET A 54 -0.40 1.41 5.83
CA MET A 54 0.96 1.14 6.29
C MET A 54 1.04 1.18 7.82
N PRO A 55 1.59 0.14 8.47
CA PRO A 55 1.77 0.10 9.92
C PRO A 55 3.04 0.86 10.32
N ILE A 56 3.12 2.14 9.96
CA ILE A 56 4.24 3.03 10.27
C ILE A 56 4.43 3.07 11.79
N ASP A 57 5.67 2.95 12.25
CA ASP A 57 6.04 2.90 13.67
C ASP A 57 5.45 1.71 14.45
N GLN A 58 5.15 0.59 13.78
CA GLN A 58 4.65 -0.63 14.44
C GLN A 58 5.48 -1.86 14.05
N ASN A 59 5.68 -2.80 14.98
CA ASN A 59 6.24 -4.14 14.71
C ASN A 59 7.54 -4.15 13.87
N ASN A 60 8.52 -3.30 14.20
CA ASN A 60 9.78 -3.11 13.47
C ASN A 60 9.63 -2.57 12.03
N TYR A 61 8.46 -2.07 11.67
CA TYR A 61 8.25 -1.33 10.44
C TYR A 61 8.93 0.05 10.56
N PRO A 62 9.46 0.62 9.46
CA PRO A 62 10.16 1.89 9.51
C PRO A 62 9.25 3.04 9.95
N ASP A 63 9.83 4.03 10.64
CA ASP A 63 9.19 5.29 10.98
C ASP A 63 9.74 6.43 10.10
N TRP A 64 9.06 7.57 10.12
CA TRP A 64 9.45 8.80 9.45
C TRP A 64 10.70 9.42 10.07
N GLU A 65 11.76 9.50 9.28
CA GLU A 65 12.92 10.33 9.59
C GLU A 65 12.61 11.79 9.26
N ARG A 66 12.71 12.68 10.26
CA ARG A 66 12.41 14.11 10.11
C ARG A 66 13.71 14.92 10.16
N THR A 67 14.04 15.59 9.06
CA THR A 67 15.20 16.48 8.97
C THR A 67 14.74 17.93 8.82
N LYS A 68 15.13 18.81 9.74
CA LYS A 68 14.80 20.24 9.66
C LYS A 68 15.55 20.91 8.51
N LEU A 69 14.88 21.80 7.80
CA LEU A 69 15.46 22.61 6.74
C LEU A 69 15.78 24.01 7.24
N ASP A 70 16.91 24.55 6.76
CA ASP A 70 17.34 25.92 7.04
C ASP A 70 16.55 26.95 6.21
N LEU A 71 15.26 27.06 6.53
CA LEU A 71 14.31 27.98 5.91
C LEU A 71 13.68 28.87 6.99
N PRO A 72 13.14 30.06 6.63
CA PRO A 72 12.50 30.96 7.59
C PRO A 72 11.22 30.40 8.25
N TYR A 73 10.62 29.37 7.64
CA TYR A 73 9.50 28.60 8.17
C TYR A 73 9.98 27.31 8.84
N ASP A 74 9.18 26.74 9.75
CA ASP A 74 9.48 25.43 10.33
C ASP A 74 9.17 24.32 9.31
N CYS A 75 10.11 24.11 8.40
CA CYS A 75 10.04 23.13 7.34
C CYS A 75 10.86 21.88 7.68
N TYR A 76 10.29 20.71 7.40
CA TYR A 76 10.92 19.43 7.62
C TYR A 76 10.78 18.56 6.38
N ASN A 77 11.86 17.86 6.04
CA ASN A 77 11.82 16.72 5.15
C ASN A 77 11.47 15.48 5.97
N TRP A 78 10.46 14.76 5.52
CA TRP A 78 10.03 13.51 6.08
C TRP A 78 10.38 12.42 5.09
N THR A 79 11.19 11.48 5.50
CA THR A 79 11.64 10.37 4.67
C THR A 79 11.26 9.06 5.32
N LEU A 80 10.62 8.18 4.56
CA LEU A 80 10.29 6.81 4.98
C LEU A 80 10.98 5.85 4.03
N THR A 81 11.92 5.07 4.56
CA THR A 81 12.74 4.13 3.81
C THR A 81 12.28 2.71 4.10
N LEU A 82 11.65 2.04 3.13
CA LEU A 82 11.15 0.66 3.29
C LEU A 82 12.25 -0.37 3.04
N GLY A 83 13.17 -0.06 2.11
CA GLY A 83 14.23 -0.96 1.68
C GLY A 83 13.69 -2.27 1.08
N ASN A 84 14.51 -3.30 1.03
CA ASN A 84 14.12 -4.60 0.44
C ASN A 84 13.19 -5.42 1.33
N LYS A 85 13.20 -5.19 2.65
CA LYS A 85 12.42 -5.97 3.62
C LYS A 85 10.92 -5.62 3.54
N TRP A 86 10.60 -4.35 3.34
CA TRP A 86 9.22 -3.84 3.41
C TRP A 86 8.69 -3.33 2.07
N LYS A 87 9.38 -3.65 0.97
CA LYS A 87 8.94 -3.27 -0.37
C LYS A 87 7.64 -3.97 -0.75
N THR A 88 6.82 -3.29 -1.53
CA THR A 88 5.49 -3.79 -1.91
C THR A 88 5.06 -3.21 -3.25
N PHE A 89 4.00 -3.77 -3.84
CA PHE A 89 3.40 -3.23 -5.06
C PHE A 89 2.65 -1.95 -4.79
N PHE A 90 2.68 -1.03 -5.74
CA PHE A 90 1.79 0.13 -5.75
C PHE A 90 1.35 0.50 -7.16
N GLU A 91 0.06 0.75 -7.29
CA GLU A 91 -0.52 1.52 -8.39
C GLU A 91 -0.95 2.88 -7.90
N THR A 92 -1.53 2.95 -6.70
CA THR A 92 -1.97 4.19 -6.09
C THR A 92 -1.47 4.28 -4.65
N VAL A 93 -0.97 5.44 -4.25
CA VAL A 93 -0.61 5.76 -2.86
C VAL A 93 -1.41 6.96 -2.41
N HIS A 94 -2.16 6.80 -1.32
CA HIS A 94 -2.98 7.83 -0.70
C HIS A 94 -2.31 8.31 0.59
N PHE A 95 -2.09 9.62 0.67
CA PHE A 95 -1.53 10.29 1.83
C PHE A 95 -2.64 11.08 2.53
N TYR A 96 -2.95 10.66 3.76
CA TYR A 96 -3.86 11.37 4.65
C TYR A 96 -3.05 12.18 5.63
N LEU A 97 -3.06 13.49 5.47
CA LEU A 97 -2.49 14.43 6.44
C LEU A 97 -3.60 14.96 7.34
N ARG A 98 -3.45 14.69 8.63
CA ARG A 98 -4.25 15.30 9.71
C ARG A 98 -3.36 16.22 10.55
N SER A 99 -3.95 17.29 11.06
CA SER A 99 -3.33 18.15 12.07
C SER A 99 -3.79 17.71 13.45
N ARG A 100 -2.86 17.62 14.40
CA ARG A 100 -3.17 17.55 15.83
C ARG A 100 -2.68 18.82 16.51
N ILE A 101 -3.40 19.30 17.52
CA ILE A 101 -2.97 20.46 18.31
C ILE A 101 -2.14 19.92 19.48
N ARG A 102 -0.89 20.37 19.58
CA ARG A 102 -0.02 20.13 20.71
C ARG A 102 -0.40 21.07 21.85
N GLY A 103 -1.02 20.54 22.90
CA GLY A 103 -1.42 21.29 24.09
C GLY A 103 -0.62 20.89 25.33
N PRO A 104 -0.48 21.80 26.31
CA PRO A 104 0.08 21.45 27.62
C PRO A 104 -0.89 20.53 28.39
N SER A 105 -0.38 19.42 28.95
CA SER A 105 -1.19 18.56 29.84
C SER A 105 -1.60 19.31 31.11
N SER A 106 -2.84 19.13 31.57
CA SER A 106 -3.30 19.66 32.86
C SER A 106 -2.59 19.05 34.09
N THR A 107 -1.80 17.99 33.91
CA THR A 107 -1.18 17.21 34.99
C THR A 107 0.36 17.27 35.06
N GLY A 108 1.01 18.18 34.32
CA GLY A 108 2.46 18.42 34.41
C GLY A 108 3.34 17.38 33.70
N ASN A 109 4.29 17.87 32.88
CA ASN A 109 5.27 17.13 32.07
C ASN A 109 4.72 16.16 30.99
N GLY A 110 3.49 16.37 30.49
CA GLY A 110 2.97 15.69 29.31
C GLY A 110 2.56 16.66 28.20
N THR A 111 2.77 16.28 26.93
CA THR A 111 2.11 16.95 25.81
C THR A 111 0.86 16.16 25.44
N VAL A 112 -0.31 16.81 25.50
CA VAL A 112 -1.58 16.18 25.10
C VAL A 112 -1.89 16.60 23.67
N TYR A 113 -2.24 15.62 22.84
CA TYR A 113 -2.66 15.83 21.46
C TYR A 113 -4.17 15.91 21.38
N TYR A 114 -4.69 17.04 20.92
CA TYR A 114 -6.11 17.23 20.66
C TYR A 114 -6.35 17.17 19.16
N GLU A 115 -7.38 16.44 18.72
CA GLU A 115 -7.90 16.62 17.36
C GLU A 115 -8.57 18.01 17.32
N PRO A 116 -8.36 18.83 16.27
CA PRO A 116 -8.99 20.14 16.19
C PRO A 116 -10.52 19.95 16.19
N LEU A 117 -11.15 20.13 17.34
CA LEU A 117 -12.61 20.08 17.47
C LEU A 117 -13.21 21.17 16.56
N GLU A 118 -14.33 20.86 15.93
CA GLU A 118 -15.10 21.75 15.02
C GLU A 118 -15.56 23.06 15.70
N TYR A 119 -15.44 23.14 17.03
CA TYR A 119 -15.66 24.34 17.84
C TYR A 119 -14.32 24.85 18.40
N LEU A 120 -13.65 25.71 17.64
CA LEU A 120 -12.54 26.53 18.15
C LEU A 120 -13.05 27.95 18.38
N GLU A 121 -12.75 28.52 19.56
CA GLU A 121 -13.01 29.93 19.82
C GLU A 121 -12.34 30.83 18.77
N PRO A 122 -13.07 31.80 18.21
CA PRO A 122 -12.53 32.72 17.21
C PRO A 122 -11.42 33.58 17.85
N GLY A 123 -10.16 33.29 17.52
CA GLY A 123 -9.01 34.07 18.00
C GLY A 123 -7.69 33.33 18.14
N ARG A 124 -7.68 31.99 18.16
CA ARG A 124 -6.42 31.21 18.19
C ARG A 124 -5.88 31.01 16.78
N ASN A 125 -4.81 31.74 16.42
CA ASN A 125 -4.06 31.47 15.20
C ASN A 125 -3.27 30.16 15.35
N LEU A 126 -3.86 29.05 14.91
CA LEU A 126 -3.22 27.73 14.92
C LEU A 126 -2.09 27.62 13.89
N GLY A 127 -1.98 28.57 12.96
CA GLY A 127 -1.10 28.49 11.80
C GLY A 127 -1.65 27.55 10.72
N TYR A 128 -0.91 27.42 9.63
CA TYR A 128 -1.23 26.49 8.54
C TYR A 128 -0.10 25.49 8.31
N MET A 129 -0.46 24.35 7.73
CA MET A 129 0.47 23.35 7.23
C MET A 129 0.46 23.36 5.71
N LYS A 130 1.63 23.31 5.09
CA LYS A 130 1.79 23.25 3.63
C LYS A 130 2.67 22.07 3.25
N ILE A 131 2.22 21.29 2.27
CA ILE A 131 3.09 20.31 1.60
C ILE A 131 3.70 20.99 0.38
N ASN A 132 5.03 21.09 0.36
CA ASN A 132 5.77 21.71 -0.75
C ASN A 132 6.11 20.70 -1.84
N SER A 133 6.49 19.49 -1.46
CA SER A 133 6.81 18.42 -2.38
C SER A 133 6.41 17.06 -1.80
N ILE A 134 6.12 16.12 -2.70
CA ILE A 134 5.89 14.73 -2.38
C ILE A 134 6.49 13.86 -3.47
N GLN A 135 7.22 12.84 -3.08
CA GLN A 135 7.91 11.93 -3.99
C GLN A 135 7.79 10.51 -3.47
N VAL A 136 7.63 9.59 -4.41
CA VAL A 136 7.58 8.15 -4.16
C VAL A 136 8.71 7.52 -4.96
N TYR A 137 9.50 6.68 -4.29
CA TYR A 137 10.67 6.03 -4.87
C TYR A 137 10.41 4.55 -5.07
N GLY A 138 10.89 4.04 -6.19
CA GLY A 138 10.59 2.69 -6.61
C GLY A 138 11.22 2.33 -7.94
N TYR A 139 10.92 1.12 -8.39
CA TYR A 139 11.28 0.65 -9.73
C TYR A 139 10.07 0.03 -10.41
N SER A 140 10.13 -0.06 -11.73
CA SER A 140 9.09 -0.70 -12.53
C SER A 140 9.60 -2.06 -12.97
N MET A 141 8.75 -3.08 -12.91
CA MET A 141 9.03 -4.39 -13.49
C MET A 141 8.03 -4.66 -14.61
N HIS A 142 8.49 -5.33 -15.66
CA HIS A 142 7.62 -5.73 -16.74
C HIS A 142 6.58 -6.72 -16.21
N PHE A 143 5.35 -6.55 -16.67
CA PHE A 143 4.23 -7.40 -16.34
C PHE A 143 3.58 -7.84 -17.65
N ASP A 144 3.66 -9.14 -17.89
CA ASP A 144 3.05 -9.79 -19.05
C ASP A 144 1.72 -10.43 -18.62
N PRO A 145 0.58 -9.77 -18.90
CA PRO A 145 -0.73 -10.33 -18.59
C PRO A 145 -1.08 -11.53 -19.48
N GLU A 146 -0.53 -11.62 -20.69
CA GLU A 146 -0.87 -12.69 -21.66
C GLU A 146 -0.33 -14.03 -21.18
N ALA A 147 0.91 -14.06 -20.67
CA ALA A 147 1.50 -15.26 -20.09
C ALA A 147 0.65 -15.87 -18.95
N ILE A 148 0.06 -15.03 -18.09
CA ILE A 148 -0.82 -15.52 -17.00
C ILE A 148 -2.18 -15.95 -17.55
N GLN A 149 -2.71 -15.26 -18.57
CA GLN A 149 -3.96 -15.65 -19.23
C GLN A 149 -3.83 -17.01 -19.92
N ASP A 150 -2.71 -17.28 -20.58
CA ASP A 150 -2.44 -18.58 -21.21
C ASP A 150 -2.41 -19.73 -20.18
N LEU A 151 -1.80 -19.50 -19.01
CA LEU A 151 -1.84 -20.47 -17.91
C LEU A 151 -3.26 -20.73 -17.40
N ILE A 152 -4.10 -19.70 -17.37
CA ILE A 152 -5.52 -19.85 -16.98
C ILE A 152 -6.29 -20.61 -18.05
N LEU A 153 -6.06 -20.31 -19.34
CA LEU A 153 -6.69 -21.03 -20.45
C LEU A 153 -6.31 -22.51 -20.46
N GLN A 154 -5.07 -22.86 -20.08
CA GLN A 154 -4.63 -24.25 -19.90
C GLN A 154 -5.43 -25.00 -18.81
N LEU A 155 -5.98 -24.30 -17.82
CA LEU A 155 -6.86 -24.94 -16.83
C LEU A 155 -8.20 -25.37 -17.44
N ASP A 156 -8.69 -24.59 -18.42
CA ASP A 156 -9.98 -24.81 -19.06
C ASP A 156 -9.86 -25.75 -20.27
N TYR A 157 -8.73 -25.69 -20.97
CA TYR A 157 -8.43 -26.47 -22.18
C TYR A 157 -7.06 -27.17 -22.09
N PRO A 158 -6.88 -28.15 -21.18
CA PRO A 158 -5.58 -28.78 -20.97
C PRO A 158 -5.04 -29.47 -22.24
N TYR A 159 -5.91 -30.05 -23.07
CA TYR A 159 -5.49 -30.81 -24.25
C TYR A 159 -4.85 -29.98 -25.37
N THR A 160 -4.90 -28.65 -25.31
CA THR A 160 -4.38 -27.77 -26.39
C THR A 160 -3.08 -27.05 -26.04
N GLN A 161 -2.72 -26.93 -24.76
CA GLN A 161 -1.63 -26.04 -24.33
C GLN A 161 -0.73 -26.59 -23.20
N GLY A 162 -0.96 -27.78 -22.63
CA GLY A 162 -0.09 -28.37 -21.60
C GLY A 162 -0.83 -29.21 -20.56
N SER A 163 -0.16 -29.77 -19.54
CA SER A 163 -0.88 -30.47 -18.47
C SER A 163 -1.48 -29.48 -17.47
N GLN A 164 -2.71 -29.74 -17.02
CA GLN A 164 -3.40 -28.93 -16.02
C GLN A 164 -2.57 -28.75 -14.74
N ASP A 165 -1.91 -29.81 -14.28
CA ASP A 165 -1.06 -29.79 -13.09
C ASP A 165 0.15 -28.86 -13.26
N SER A 166 0.73 -28.79 -14.46
CA SER A 166 1.87 -27.89 -14.74
C SER A 166 1.46 -26.42 -14.70
N ALA A 167 0.26 -26.10 -15.22
CA ALA A 167 -0.30 -24.75 -15.16
C ALA A 167 -0.63 -24.34 -13.72
N LEU A 168 -1.24 -25.24 -12.94
CA LEU A 168 -1.53 -25.02 -11.52
C LEU A 168 -0.25 -24.79 -10.70
N LEU A 169 0.80 -25.57 -10.96
CA LEU A 169 2.09 -25.40 -10.29
C LEU A 169 2.70 -24.03 -10.59
N GLN A 170 2.69 -23.58 -11.85
CA GLN A 170 3.21 -22.27 -12.23
C GLN A 170 2.39 -21.13 -11.61
N LEU A 171 1.06 -21.22 -11.64
CA LEU A 171 0.18 -20.25 -11.00
C LEU A 171 0.40 -20.17 -9.48
N LEU A 172 0.68 -21.30 -8.81
CA LEU A 172 1.06 -21.31 -7.40
C LEU A 172 2.41 -20.61 -7.16
N GLU A 173 3.41 -20.84 -8.00
CA GLU A 173 4.71 -20.15 -7.88
C GLU A 173 4.56 -18.64 -8.05
N ILE A 174 3.77 -18.20 -9.04
CA ILE A 174 3.47 -16.79 -9.27
C ILE A 174 2.73 -16.21 -8.07
N ARG A 175 1.71 -16.91 -7.56
CA ARG A 175 0.95 -16.49 -6.38
C ARG A 175 1.87 -16.31 -5.17
N ASP A 176 2.74 -17.27 -4.89
CA ASP A 176 3.69 -17.19 -3.79
C ASP A 176 4.63 -15.99 -3.95
N ARG A 177 5.19 -15.78 -5.15
CA ARG A 177 6.07 -14.63 -5.43
C ARG A 177 5.37 -13.28 -5.26
N VAL A 178 4.12 -13.17 -5.71
CA VAL A 178 3.32 -11.95 -5.58
C VAL A 178 2.97 -11.71 -4.11
N ASN A 179 2.55 -12.74 -3.39
CA ASN A 179 2.10 -12.62 -2.00
C ASN A 179 3.26 -12.48 -1.00
N ARG A 180 4.50 -12.84 -1.35
CA ARG A 180 5.70 -12.47 -0.57
C ARG A 180 5.89 -10.97 -0.41
N LEU A 181 5.27 -10.17 -1.28
CA LEU A 181 5.29 -8.71 -1.23
C LEU A 181 4.04 -8.13 -0.56
N SER A 182 3.21 -9.00 0.04
CA SER A 182 2.09 -8.57 0.87
C SER A 182 2.59 -7.80 2.10
N PRO A 183 1.78 -6.84 2.58
CA PRO A 183 2.15 -6.09 3.76
C PRO A 183 2.26 -7.00 4.99
N PRO A 184 3.07 -6.61 5.99
CA PRO A 184 3.13 -7.34 7.25
C PRO A 184 1.77 -7.36 7.93
N GLY A 185 1.36 -8.55 8.36
CA GLY A 185 0.10 -8.79 9.04
C GLY A 185 0.10 -10.17 9.69
N ALA A 186 -0.96 -10.47 10.46
CA ALA A 186 -1.13 -11.79 11.08
C ALA A 186 -1.30 -12.89 10.02
N GLN A 187 -1.97 -12.56 8.91
CA GLN A 187 -2.09 -13.42 7.74
C GLN A 187 -1.62 -12.66 6.49
N PRO A 188 -0.86 -13.30 5.59
CA PRO A 188 -0.47 -12.69 4.33
C PRO A 188 -1.69 -12.47 3.44
N LEU A 189 -1.77 -11.29 2.80
CA LEU A 189 -2.87 -10.94 1.91
C LEU A 189 -2.68 -11.60 0.53
N ASP A 190 -3.78 -12.01 -0.10
CA ASP A 190 -3.77 -12.62 -1.43
C ASP A 190 -3.72 -11.56 -2.55
N LEU A 191 -2.58 -10.88 -2.65
CA LEU A 191 -2.29 -9.91 -3.70
C LEU A 191 -2.42 -10.49 -5.11
N PHE A 192 -2.20 -11.79 -5.28
CA PHE A 192 -2.40 -12.47 -6.55
C PHE A 192 -3.84 -12.39 -7.04
N SER A 193 -4.82 -12.62 -6.16
CA SER A 193 -6.24 -12.49 -6.50
C SER A 193 -6.60 -11.07 -6.94
N CYS A 194 -6.01 -10.04 -6.31
CA CYS A 194 -6.15 -8.65 -6.73
C CYS A 194 -5.53 -8.40 -8.10
N LEU A 195 -4.35 -8.98 -8.36
CA LEU A 195 -3.69 -8.87 -9.65
C LEU A 195 -4.55 -9.47 -10.76
N LEU A 196 -5.13 -10.66 -10.54
CA LEU A 196 -6.07 -11.28 -11.48
C LEU A 196 -7.30 -10.39 -11.73
N ARG A 197 -7.88 -9.84 -10.65
CA ARG A 197 -9.09 -9.02 -10.73
C ARG A 197 -8.86 -7.69 -11.45
N HIS A 198 -7.81 -6.95 -11.08
CA HIS A 198 -7.63 -5.57 -11.55
C HIS A 198 -6.68 -5.44 -12.74
N ARG A 199 -5.66 -6.30 -12.85
CA ARG A 199 -4.72 -6.27 -13.99
C ARG A 199 -5.18 -7.12 -15.16
N LEU A 200 -5.60 -8.36 -14.90
CA LEU A 200 -6.14 -9.24 -15.94
C LEU A 200 -7.63 -8.98 -16.22
N LYS A 201 -8.29 -8.16 -15.38
CA LYS A 201 -9.72 -7.81 -15.52
C LYS A 201 -10.66 -9.03 -15.48
N LEU A 202 -10.25 -10.10 -14.80
CA LEU A 202 -11.10 -11.29 -14.65
C LEU A 202 -12.33 -10.97 -13.80
N SER A 203 -13.42 -11.70 -14.01
CA SER A 203 -14.61 -11.57 -13.18
C SER A 203 -14.36 -12.11 -11.77
N THR A 204 -15.16 -11.69 -10.79
CA THR A 204 -15.09 -12.23 -9.42
C THR A 204 -15.32 -13.74 -9.40
N THR A 205 -16.20 -14.25 -10.28
CA THR A 205 -16.46 -15.68 -10.45
C THR A 205 -15.26 -16.44 -10.99
N ASP A 206 -14.53 -15.87 -11.97
CA ASP A 206 -13.32 -16.50 -12.51
C ASP A 206 -12.21 -16.56 -11.46
N VAL A 207 -12.00 -15.45 -10.73
CA VAL A 207 -11.01 -15.39 -9.65
C VAL A 207 -11.31 -16.43 -8.57
N ALA A 208 -12.58 -16.53 -8.13
CA ALA A 208 -12.99 -17.52 -7.13
C ALA A 208 -12.77 -18.97 -7.62
N ARG A 209 -13.06 -19.25 -8.89
CA ARG A 209 -12.82 -20.57 -9.50
C ARG A 209 -11.34 -20.92 -9.53
N ILE A 210 -10.49 -19.99 -9.98
CA ILE A 210 -9.03 -20.17 -10.01
C ILE A 210 -8.50 -20.39 -8.59
N GLN A 211 -8.95 -19.59 -7.63
CA GLN A 211 -8.57 -19.73 -6.23
C GLN A 211 -8.92 -21.12 -5.67
N ALA A 212 -10.14 -21.61 -5.92
CA ALA A 212 -10.56 -22.94 -5.49
C ALA A 212 -9.72 -24.06 -6.11
N ALA A 213 -9.36 -23.94 -7.38
CA ALA A 213 -8.48 -24.88 -8.06
C ALA A 213 -7.07 -24.89 -7.44
N LEU A 214 -6.50 -23.72 -7.19
CA LEU A 214 -5.18 -23.57 -6.55
C LEU A 214 -5.19 -24.08 -5.10
N GLN A 215 -6.25 -23.84 -4.34
CA GLN A 215 -6.39 -24.36 -2.97
C GLN A 215 -6.46 -25.90 -2.98
N THR A 216 -7.27 -26.49 -3.85
CA THR A 216 -7.41 -27.95 -3.97
C THR A 216 -6.09 -28.61 -4.37
N PHE A 217 -5.34 -27.97 -5.27
CA PHE A 217 -4.03 -28.46 -5.71
C PHE A 217 -2.95 -28.30 -4.62
N SER A 218 -2.92 -27.13 -3.96
CA SER A 218 -1.97 -26.82 -2.87
C SER A 218 -2.15 -27.74 -1.65
N ALA A 219 -3.38 -28.13 -1.32
CA ALA A 219 -3.67 -29.06 -0.22
C ALA A 219 -2.98 -30.44 -0.37
N LYS A 220 -2.55 -30.80 -1.60
CA LYS A 220 -1.80 -32.04 -1.87
C LYS A 220 -0.29 -31.88 -1.68
N GLN A 221 0.20 -30.66 -1.45
CA GLN A 221 1.63 -30.34 -1.34
C GLN A 221 2.08 -30.18 0.12
N PRO A 222 3.32 -30.57 0.45
CA PRO A 222 3.91 -30.25 1.74
C PRO A 222 4.20 -28.75 1.80
N ASN A 223 3.60 -28.03 2.76
CA ASN A 223 3.69 -26.57 2.98
C ASN A 223 2.63 -25.69 2.27
N SER A 224 1.36 -26.11 2.24
CA SER A 224 0.27 -25.22 1.82
C SER A 224 0.18 -23.99 2.73
N MET A 225 0.36 -22.79 2.17
CA MET A 225 0.10 -21.53 2.86
C MET A 225 -1.32 -21.03 2.56
N GLU A 226 -2.00 -20.53 3.59
CA GLU A 226 -3.28 -19.85 3.45
C GLU A 226 -3.08 -18.33 3.36
N TYR A 227 -3.84 -17.71 2.47
CA TYR A 227 -3.82 -16.27 2.22
C TYR A 227 -5.20 -15.67 2.49
N GLU A 228 -5.24 -14.48 3.06
CA GLU A 228 -6.49 -13.74 3.30
C GLU A 228 -6.94 -13.02 2.01
N THR A 229 -8.14 -13.35 1.53
CA THR A 229 -8.62 -12.91 0.21
C THR A 229 -9.60 -11.73 0.24
N THR A 230 -10.17 -11.42 1.41
CA THR A 230 -11.38 -10.59 1.53
C THR A 230 -11.12 -9.08 1.57
N LYS A 231 -9.90 -8.62 1.84
CA LYS A 231 -9.69 -7.21 2.23
C LYS A 231 -9.32 -6.25 1.09
N LEU A 232 -8.67 -6.73 0.03
CA LEU A 232 -8.06 -5.85 -0.99
C LEU A 232 -8.61 -6.00 -2.41
N CYS A 233 -9.41 -7.02 -2.69
CA CYS A 233 -9.76 -7.42 -4.07
C CYS A 233 -11.26 -7.60 -4.31
N SER A 234 -12.10 -7.02 -3.44
CA SER A 234 -13.55 -7.23 -3.33
C SER A 234 -14.37 -6.20 -4.11
#